data_AF-A0AAU4BC44-F1
#
_entry.id   AF-A0AAU4BC44-F1
#
_cell.length_a   1.000
_cell.length_b   1.000
_cell.length_c   1.000
_cell.angle_alpha   90.00
_cell.angle_beta   90.00
_cell.angle_gamma   90.00
#
_symmetry.space_group_name_H-M   'P 1'
#
loop_
_entity.id
_entity.type
_entity.pdbx_description
1 polymer ?
#
loop_
_entity_poly.entity_id
_entity_poly.type
_entity_poly.pdbx_seq_one_letter_code
_entity_poly.pdbx_strand_id
1 'polypeptide(L)'
;MSEPPAEVSMPPLEPRPYDHQRRQELTQRLGRVMLEVAPPGWRRIDLKILMLVGIADLRLTVIMQDGGSQAVDPPRECTLIAGELRAMMYRPGEGTWFGMRFMMDPPSAYWVSFNATFDPRWDPPVPSDAWRQDLAVFARTNEHIPGWLRERSGGPADAPAPGTGGTYGQPLGGRTERGTP
;
A
#
# COMPACT_ATOMS: atom_id res chain seq x y z
N MET A 1 2.28 -10.90 -39.56
CA MET A 1 2.61 -10.90 -38.13
C MET A 1 2.10 -9.59 -37.58
N SER A 2 1.02 -9.61 -36.81
CA SER A 2 0.56 -8.40 -36.10
C SER A 2 1.51 -8.18 -34.93
N GLU A 3 2.21 -7.05 -34.94
CA GLU A 3 3.00 -6.59 -33.80
C GLU A 3 2.04 -6.43 -32.60
N PRO A 4 2.33 -7.02 -31.42
CA PRO A 4 1.53 -6.75 -30.24
C PRO A 4 1.66 -5.26 -29.92
N PRO A 5 0.58 -4.58 -29.46
CA PRO A 5 0.68 -3.17 -29.10
C PRO A 5 1.76 -3.04 -28.03
N ALA A 6 2.64 -2.04 -28.19
CA ALA A 6 3.63 -1.69 -27.18
C ALA A 6 2.89 -1.49 -25.85
N GLU A 7 2.95 -2.50 -24.97
CA GLU A 7 2.56 -2.34 -23.59
C GLU A 7 3.39 -1.16 -23.10
N VAL A 8 2.73 -0.04 -22.86
CA VAL A 8 3.34 1.10 -22.19
C VAL A 8 3.69 0.58 -20.80
N SER A 9 4.86 -0.04 -20.68
CA SER A 9 5.38 -0.57 -19.43
C SER A 9 5.47 0.61 -18.50
N MET A 10 4.86 0.49 -17.32
CA MET A 10 5.09 1.49 -16.29
C MET A 10 6.61 1.55 -16.09
N PRO A 11 7.21 2.75 -16.10
CA PRO A 11 8.63 2.87 -15.81
C PRO A 11 8.89 2.24 -14.44
N PRO A 12 10.04 1.57 -14.24
CA PRO A 12 10.40 1.03 -12.94
C PRO A 12 10.24 2.11 -11.86
N LEU A 13 9.52 1.75 -10.81
CA LEU A 13 9.26 2.65 -9.71
C LEU A 13 10.50 2.63 -8.79
N GLU A 14 11.33 3.66 -8.88
CA GLU A 14 12.59 3.79 -8.15
C GLU A 14 12.69 5.17 -7.47
N PRO A 15 13.46 5.32 -6.38
CA PRO A 15 13.72 6.62 -5.77
C PRO A 15 14.21 7.67 -6.75
N ARG A 16 13.67 8.88 -6.66
CA ARG A 16 14.08 10.04 -7.47
C ARG A 16 14.30 11.26 -6.59
N PRO A 17 15.15 12.22 -7.00
CA PRO A 17 15.25 13.51 -6.32
C PRO A 17 13.88 14.18 -6.20
N TYR A 18 13.61 14.77 -5.04
CA TYR A 18 12.38 15.52 -4.83
C TYR A 18 12.38 16.82 -5.64
N ASP A 19 11.36 17.00 -6.47
CA ASP A 19 11.13 18.23 -7.23
C ASP A 19 9.77 18.83 -6.85
N HIS A 20 9.81 20.02 -6.25
CA HIS A 20 8.62 20.69 -5.76
C HIS A 20 7.72 21.21 -6.89
N GLN A 21 8.31 21.67 -7.99
CA GLN A 21 7.56 22.16 -9.16
C GLN A 21 6.90 20.97 -9.84
N ARG A 22 7.65 19.90 -10.09
CA ARG A 22 7.12 18.69 -10.71
C ARG A 22 5.99 18.07 -9.89
N ARG A 23 6.11 18.06 -8.57
CA ARG A 23 5.01 17.63 -7.68
C ARG A 23 3.74 18.45 -7.87
N GLN A 24 3.86 19.77 -7.97
CA GLN A 24 2.71 20.65 -8.19
C GLN A 24 2.09 20.41 -9.58
N GLU A 25 2.91 20.30 -10.62
CA GLU A 25 2.47 19.99 -11.99
C GLU A 25 1.68 18.67 -12.05
N LEU A 26 2.23 17.62 -11.46
CA LEU A 26 1.61 16.29 -11.40
C LEU A 26 0.28 16.32 -10.63
N THR A 27 0.22 17.05 -9.51
CA THR A 27 -1.01 17.15 -8.71
C THR A 27 -2.11 17.89 -9.48
N GLN A 28 -1.76 18.98 -10.18
CA GLN A 28 -2.72 19.70 -11.03
C GLN A 28 -3.15 18.86 -12.24
N ARG A 29 -2.22 18.12 -12.84
CA ARG A 29 -2.51 17.20 -13.93
C ARG A 29 -3.49 16.12 -13.50
N LEU A 30 -3.30 15.54 -12.31
CA LEU A 30 -4.23 14.57 -11.74
C LEU A 30 -5.64 15.17 -11.61
N GLY A 31 -5.75 16.41 -11.12
CA GLY A 31 -7.02 17.12 -11.05
C GLY A 31 -7.71 17.28 -12.41
N ARG A 32 -6.96 17.62 -13.47
CA ARG A 32 -7.51 17.73 -14.83
C ARG A 32 -8.02 16.38 -15.36
N VAL A 33 -7.24 15.32 -15.18
CA VAL A 33 -7.62 13.95 -15.57
C VAL A 33 -8.90 13.51 -14.86
N MET A 34 -9.08 13.87 -13.59
CA MET A 34 -10.32 13.59 -12.86
C MET A 34 -11.53 14.34 -13.41
N LEU A 35 -11.35 15.59 -13.84
CA LEU A 35 -12.42 16.40 -14.41
C LEU A 35 -12.90 15.87 -15.78
N GLU A 36 -12.02 15.23 -16.56
CA GLU A 36 -12.39 14.64 -17.86
C GLU A 36 -13.38 13.49 -17.73
N VAL A 37 -13.35 12.75 -16.63
CA VAL A 37 -14.25 11.63 -16.35
C VAL A 37 -15.37 11.97 -15.36
N ALA A 38 -15.38 13.20 -14.84
CA ALA A 38 -16.37 13.62 -13.87
C ALA A 38 -17.75 13.77 -14.53
N PRO A 39 -18.81 13.10 -14.03
CA PRO A 39 -20.17 13.27 -14.54
C PRO A 39 -20.67 14.69 -14.30
N PRO A 40 -21.60 15.20 -15.14
CA PRO A 40 -22.22 16.50 -14.94
C PRO A 40 -22.97 16.56 -13.60
N GLY A 41 -22.91 17.70 -12.91
CA GLY A 41 -23.59 17.86 -11.61
C GLY A 41 -22.85 17.21 -10.43
N TRP A 42 -21.55 16.93 -10.58
CA TRP A 42 -20.71 16.49 -9.46
C TRP A 42 -20.59 17.57 -8.38
N ARG A 43 -20.42 17.13 -7.13
CA ARG A 43 -20.19 17.96 -5.94
C ARG A 43 -18.80 17.72 -5.34
N ARG A 44 -18.32 16.48 -5.39
CA ARG A 44 -16.96 16.13 -4.94
C ARG A 44 -16.42 14.94 -5.70
N ILE A 45 -15.14 14.96 -5.99
CA ILE A 45 -14.38 13.81 -6.47
C ILE A 45 -13.51 13.31 -5.32
N ASP A 46 -13.50 11.99 -5.10
CA ASP A 46 -12.64 11.31 -4.13
C ASP A 46 -11.87 10.19 -4.82
N LEU A 47 -10.56 10.37 -4.97
CA LEU A 47 -9.65 9.37 -5.49
C LEU A 47 -8.78 8.85 -4.36
N LYS A 48 -8.90 7.56 -4.06
CA LYS A 48 -8.02 6.82 -3.16
C LYS A 48 -7.08 5.95 -4.00
N ILE A 49 -5.78 6.04 -3.73
CA ILE A 49 -4.76 5.20 -4.35
C ILE A 49 -4.00 4.49 -3.23
N LEU A 50 -3.90 3.17 -3.32
CA LEU A 50 -2.94 2.36 -2.59
C LEU A 50 -1.88 1.89 -3.57
N MET A 51 -0.62 1.89 -3.17
CA MET A 51 0.46 1.52 -4.07
C MET A 51 1.58 0.81 -3.32
N LEU A 52 2.20 -0.14 -4.01
CA LEU A 52 3.49 -0.76 -3.73
C LEU A 52 4.25 -0.85 -5.05
N VAL A 53 5.53 -1.21 -5.00
CA VAL A 53 6.26 -1.62 -6.20
C VAL A 53 5.49 -2.74 -6.92
N GLY A 54 5.12 -2.50 -8.18
CA GLY A 54 4.45 -3.46 -9.05
C GLY A 54 2.94 -3.65 -8.84
N ILE A 55 2.33 -3.06 -7.79
CA ILE A 55 0.91 -3.23 -7.47
C ILE A 55 0.27 -1.90 -7.09
N ALA A 56 -0.90 -1.60 -7.65
CA ALA A 56 -1.71 -0.43 -7.28
C ALA A 56 -3.20 -0.78 -7.23
N ASP A 57 -3.92 -0.22 -6.25
CA ASP A 57 -5.39 -0.22 -6.17
C ASP A 57 -5.86 1.23 -6.21
N LEU A 58 -6.73 1.56 -7.16
CA LEU A 58 -7.29 2.89 -7.35
C LEU A 58 -8.81 2.81 -7.25
N ARG A 59 -9.38 3.67 -6.41
CA ARG A 59 -10.83 3.80 -6.26
C ARG A 59 -11.22 5.25 -6.43
N LEU A 60 -12.00 5.52 -7.47
CA LEU A 60 -12.53 6.84 -7.78
C LEU A 60 -14.04 6.85 -7.51
N THR A 61 -14.44 7.69 -6.56
CA THR A 61 -15.84 7.93 -6.20
C THR A 61 -16.20 9.37 -6.49
N VAL A 62 -17.29 9.59 -7.23
CA VAL A 62 -17.85 10.92 -7.45
C VAL A 62 -19.12 11.06 -6.63
N ILE A 63 -19.19 12.09 -5.80
CA ILE A 63 -20.38 12.48 -5.03
C ILE A 63 -21.13 13.52 -5.85
N MET A 64 -22.43 13.31 -6.06
CA MET A 64 -23.31 14.13 -6.87
C MET A 64 -24.02 15.20 -6.02
N GLN A 65 -24.62 16.20 -6.67
CA GLN A 65 -25.36 17.27 -5.97
C GLN A 65 -26.62 16.78 -5.24
N ASP A 66 -27.23 15.69 -5.71
CA ASP A 66 -28.36 15.04 -5.05
C ASP A 66 -27.95 14.24 -3.79
N GLY A 67 -26.65 14.14 -3.50
CA GLY A 67 -26.09 13.39 -2.39
C GLY A 67 -25.76 11.93 -2.72
N GLY A 68 -26.10 11.45 -3.91
CA GLY A 68 -25.70 10.13 -4.39
C GLY A 68 -24.19 10.03 -4.62
N SER A 69 -23.68 8.80 -4.72
CA SER A 69 -22.29 8.54 -5.08
C SER A 69 -22.19 7.51 -6.20
N GLN A 70 -21.31 7.75 -7.16
CA GLN A 70 -21.03 6.86 -8.28
C GLN A 70 -19.56 6.45 -8.25
N ALA A 71 -19.29 5.15 -8.37
CA ALA A 71 -17.96 4.65 -8.68
C ALA A 71 -17.67 4.88 -10.17
N VAL A 72 -16.51 5.45 -10.47
CA VAL A 72 -16.05 5.74 -11.84
C VAL A 72 -14.71 5.05 -12.03
N ASP A 73 -14.48 4.49 -13.21
CA ASP A 73 -13.18 3.88 -13.51
C ASP A 73 -12.10 4.96 -13.55
N PRO A 74 -11.04 4.86 -12.73
CA PRO A 74 -9.97 5.85 -12.73
C PRO A 74 -9.16 5.74 -14.04
N PRO A 75 -8.90 6.85 -14.74
CA PRO A 75 -8.02 6.88 -15.88
C PRO A 75 -6.65 6.29 -15.55
N ARG A 76 -6.08 5.51 -16.48
CA ARG A 76 -4.77 4.86 -16.32
C ARG A 76 -3.66 5.84 -15.95
N GLU A 77 -3.76 7.07 -16.42
CA GLU A 77 -2.82 8.16 -16.14
C GLU A 77 -2.65 8.43 -14.63
N CYS A 78 -3.69 8.20 -13.82
CA CYS A 78 -3.62 8.35 -12.36
C CYS A 78 -2.53 7.48 -11.74
N THR A 79 -2.39 6.24 -12.21
CA THR A 79 -1.38 5.31 -11.72
C THR A 79 0.03 5.78 -12.08
N LEU A 80 0.20 6.32 -13.30
CA LEU A 80 1.49 6.86 -13.76
C LEU A 80 1.90 8.10 -12.94
N ILE A 81 0.97 9.02 -12.74
CA ILE A 81 1.19 10.23 -11.92
C ILE A 81 1.52 9.85 -10.47
N ALA A 82 0.74 8.93 -9.89
CA ALA A 82 0.95 8.46 -8.52
C ALA A 82 2.31 7.77 -8.35
N GLY A 83 2.74 6.96 -9.32
CA GLY A 83 4.06 6.35 -9.31
C GLY A 83 5.19 7.39 -9.33
N GLU A 84 5.09 8.41 -10.17
CA GLU A 84 6.09 9.48 -10.22
C GLU A 84 6.14 10.31 -8.92
N LEU A 85 4.98 10.63 -8.35
CA LEU A 85 4.89 11.26 -7.03
C LEU A 85 5.53 10.39 -5.95
N ARG A 86 5.25 9.07 -5.95
CA ARG A 86 5.80 8.12 -4.99
C ARG A 86 7.33 8.03 -5.05
N ALA A 87 7.87 7.98 -6.25
CA ALA A 87 9.31 7.96 -6.52
C ALA A 87 10.02 9.20 -5.96
N MET A 88 9.49 10.40 -6.22
CA MET A 88 10.07 11.67 -5.74
C MET A 88 9.87 11.90 -4.25
N MET A 89 8.82 11.34 -3.66
CA MET A 89 8.49 11.50 -2.24
C MET A 89 9.23 10.52 -1.32
N TYR A 90 10.10 9.67 -1.87
CA TYR A 90 10.99 8.85 -1.07
C TYR A 90 11.93 9.72 -0.24
N ARG A 91 12.09 9.34 1.03
CA ARG A 91 13.06 9.90 1.96
C ARG A 91 13.98 8.79 2.45
N PRO A 92 15.31 8.93 2.32
CA PRO A 92 16.26 7.94 2.80
C PRO A 92 16.00 7.55 4.25
N GLY A 93 15.77 6.27 4.51
CA GLY A 93 15.52 5.75 5.85
C GLY A 93 14.09 5.92 6.39
N GLU A 94 13.27 6.83 5.83
CA GLU A 94 11.85 6.95 6.19
C GLU A 94 10.94 6.16 5.23
N GLY A 95 11.40 5.95 3.99
CA GLY A 95 10.60 5.33 2.93
C GLY A 95 9.77 6.35 2.15
N THR A 96 8.72 5.86 1.49
CA THR A 96 7.71 6.68 0.79
C THR A 96 6.31 6.35 1.32
N TRP A 97 5.27 7.04 0.85
CA TRP A 97 3.89 6.81 1.27
C TRP A 97 3.33 5.48 0.73
N PHE A 98 2.37 4.84 1.41
CA PHE A 98 1.63 3.65 0.98
C PHE A 98 0.26 3.94 0.38
N GLY A 99 -0.34 5.06 0.79
CA GLY A 99 -1.61 5.52 0.26
C GLY A 99 -1.59 7.01 -0.04
N MET A 100 -2.39 7.40 -1.03
CA MET A 100 -2.66 8.78 -1.41
C MET A 100 -4.18 8.97 -1.48
N ARG A 101 -4.67 10.11 -1.01
CA ARG A 101 -6.05 10.53 -1.22
C ARG A 101 -6.07 11.90 -1.86
N PHE A 102 -6.77 12.02 -2.96
CA PHE A 102 -7.01 13.27 -3.66
C PHE A 102 -8.52 13.56 -3.60
N MET A 103 -8.87 14.74 -3.10
CA MET A 103 -10.25 15.21 -3.05
C MET A 103 -10.35 16.52 -3.82
N MET A 104 -11.43 16.70 -4.57
CA MET A 104 -11.70 17.95 -5.30
C MET A 104 -13.16 18.35 -5.16
N ASP A 105 -13.39 19.63 -4.97
CA ASP A 105 -14.70 20.30 -4.99
C ASP A 105 -14.73 21.36 -6.12
N PRO A 106 -15.91 21.65 -6.69
CA PRO A 106 -16.05 22.75 -7.63
C PRO A 106 -15.72 24.11 -6.97
N PRO A 107 -15.23 25.11 -7.71
CA PRO A 107 -14.88 25.05 -9.13
C PRO A 107 -13.52 24.39 -9.43
N SER A 108 -12.62 24.32 -8.45
CA SER A 108 -11.28 23.70 -8.62
C SER A 108 -10.51 23.53 -7.31
N ALA A 109 -11.18 23.61 -6.16
CA ALA A 109 -10.52 23.45 -4.87
C ALA A 109 -10.15 21.97 -4.68
N TYR A 110 -8.89 21.69 -4.37
CA TYR A 110 -8.44 20.31 -4.15
C TYR A 110 -7.56 20.18 -2.92
N TRP A 111 -7.54 18.97 -2.38
CA TRP A 111 -6.71 18.56 -1.27
C TRP A 111 -6.05 17.23 -1.61
N VAL A 112 -4.78 17.11 -1.25
CA VAL A 112 -4.02 15.86 -1.39
C VAL A 112 -3.41 15.50 -0.05
N SER A 113 -3.58 14.24 0.35
CA SER A 113 -2.95 13.69 1.55
C SER A 113 -2.26 12.37 1.23
N PHE A 114 -1.23 12.08 2.01
CA PHE A 114 -0.40 10.89 1.85
C PHE A 114 -0.31 10.18 3.19
N ASN A 115 -0.40 8.86 3.16
CA ASN A 115 -0.26 7.99 4.31
C ASN A 115 1.02 7.17 4.18
N ALA A 116 2.04 7.46 4.99
CA ALA A 116 3.28 6.68 5.05
C ALA A 116 3.37 5.73 6.25
N THR A 117 2.43 5.81 7.19
CA THR A 117 2.61 5.27 8.55
C THR A 117 1.52 4.28 8.96
N PHE A 118 0.27 4.51 8.57
CA PHE A 118 -0.85 3.66 8.93
C PHE A 118 -1.05 2.52 7.93
N ASP A 119 -1.56 1.37 8.39
CA ASP A 119 -1.91 0.27 7.50
C ASP A 119 -2.94 0.76 6.45
N PRO A 120 -2.62 0.69 5.14
CA PRO A 120 -3.53 1.12 4.08
C PRO A 120 -4.79 0.25 3.95
N ARG A 121 -4.83 -0.89 4.63
CA ARG A 121 -5.91 -1.89 4.65
C ARG A 121 -6.30 -2.32 3.23
N TRP A 122 -5.34 -2.93 2.54
CA TRP A 122 -5.56 -3.57 1.24
C TRP A 122 -6.67 -4.61 1.33
N ASP A 123 -7.52 -4.64 0.31
CA ASP A 123 -8.61 -5.61 0.15
C ASP A 123 -8.75 -5.97 -1.33
N PRO A 124 -8.41 -7.20 -1.75
CA PRO A 124 -7.89 -8.29 -0.91
C PRO A 124 -6.48 -8.00 -0.35
N PRO A 125 -6.04 -8.69 0.71
CA PRO A 125 -4.69 -8.53 1.25
C PRO A 125 -3.61 -8.85 0.19
N VAL A 126 -2.56 -8.02 0.13
CA VAL A 126 -1.40 -8.28 -0.74
C VAL A 126 -0.41 -9.27 -0.10
N PRO A 127 0.27 -10.11 -0.90
CA PRO A 127 1.25 -11.08 -0.40
C PRO A 127 2.42 -10.43 0.34
N SER A 128 3.03 -11.16 1.29
CA SER A 128 4.19 -10.69 2.04
C SER A 128 5.38 -10.30 1.16
N ASP A 129 5.56 -10.98 0.03
CA ASP A 129 6.62 -10.68 -0.95
C ASP A 129 6.50 -9.29 -1.55
N ALA A 130 5.28 -8.80 -1.78
CA ALA A 130 5.06 -7.45 -2.30
C ALA A 130 5.53 -6.39 -1.31
N TRP A 131 5.30 -6.59 -0.01
CA TRP A 131 5.81 -5.70 1.03
C TRP A 131 7.34 -5.74 1.13
N ARG A 132 7.95 -6.92 1.02
CA ARG A 132 9.41 -7.08 1.02
C ARG A 132 10.05 -6.41 -0.20
N GLN A 133 9.45 -6.58 -1.37
CA GLN A 133 9.90 -5.94 -2.61
C GLN A 133 9.79 -4.41 -2.51
N ASP A 134 8.70 -3.90 -1.96
CA ASP A 134 8.54 -2.46 -1.75
C ASP A 134 9.59 -1.90 -0.78
N LEU A 135 9.88 -2.61 0.32
CA LEU A 135 10.95 -2.25 1.26
C LEU A 135 12.36 -2.34 0.67
N ALA A 136 12.59 -3.23 -0.31
CA ALA A 136 13.88 -3.33 -1.00
C ALA A 136 14.15 -2.10 -1.87
N VAL A 137 13.11 -1.51 -2.47
CA VAL A 137 13.22 -0.32 -3.32
C VAL A 137 13.13 0.98 -2.50
N PHE A 138 12.18 1.06 -1.59
CA PHE A 138 11.92 2.23 -0.74
C PHE A 138 12.30 1.92 0.72
N ALA A 139 13.60 1.73 0.93
CA ALA A 139 14.15 1.30 2.20
C ALA A 139 13.79 2.23 3.36
N ARG A 140 13.48 1.62 4.50
CA ARG A 140 13.15 2.25 5.78
C ARG A 140 14.10 1.74 6.87
N THR A 141 14.49 2.61 7.79
CA THR A 141 15.18 2.18 9.02
C THR A 141 14.21 1.50 9.96
N ASN A 142 14.72 0.72 10.91
CA ASN A 142 13.89 -0.07 11.83
C ASN A 142 12.88 0.78 12.63
N GLU A 143 13.23 2.03 12.93
CA GLU A 143 12.39 3.01 13.64
C GLU A 143 11.21 3.49 12.78
N HIS A 144 11.38 3.49 11.45
CA HIS A 144 10.36 3.94 10.48
C HIS A 144 9.56 2.79 9.86
N ILE A 145 9.79 1.55 10.31
CA ILE A 145 8.98 0.38 9.95
C ILE A 145 7.92 0.18 11.04
N PRO A 146 6.64 0.49 10.79
CA PRO A 146 5.58 0.25 11.77
C PRO A 146 5.38 -1.25 12.07
N GLY A 147 4.80 -1.58 13.23
CA GLY A 147 4.56 -2.97 13.64
C GLY A 147 3.79 -3.79 12.59
N TRP A 148 2.69 -3.22 12.08
CA TRP A 148 1.88 -3.85 11.02
C TRP A 148 2.71 -4.19 9.77
N LEU A 149 3.70 -3.36 9.41
CA LEU A 149 4.52 -3.60 8.22
C LEU A 149 5.51 -4.74 8.45
N ARG A 150 6.04 -4.90 9.67
CA ARG A 150 6.89 -6.05 10.03
C ARG A 150 6.10 -7.35 9.94
N GLU A 151 4.89 -7.36 10.48
CA GLU A 151 3.98 -8.52 10.42
C GLU A 151 3.64 -8.87 8.97
N ARG A 152 3.26 -7.88 8.15
CA ARG A 152 2.87 -8.09 6.75
C ARG A 152 4.03 -8.53 5.85
N SER A 153 5.25 -8.05 6.10
CA SER A 153 6.44 -8.41 5.33
C SER A 153 7.05 -9.78 5.71
N GLY A 154 6.46 -10.48 6.68
CA GLY A 154 6.95 -11.79 7.12
C GLY A 154 8.18 -11.69 8.02
N GLY A 155 8.37 -10.57 8.73
CA GLY A 155 9.24 -10.56 9.90
C GLY A 155 8.78 -11.63 10.91
N PRO A 156 9.66 -12.16 11.77
CA PRO A 156 9.23 -13.14 12.75
C PRO A 156 8.08 -12.52 13.56
N ALA A 157 6.88 -13.10 13.41
CA ALA A 157 5.84 -12.94 14.41
C ALA A 157 6.51 -13.25 15.74
N ASP A 158 6.38 -12.36 16.71
CA ASP A 158 6.87 -12.55 18.07
C ASP A 158 6.62 -14.01 18.46
N ALA A 159 7.70 -14.78 18.57
CA ALA A 159 7.59 -16.17 18.98
C ALA A 159 6.89 -16.13 20.34
N PRO A 160 5.85 -16.93 20.60
CA PRO A 160 5.28 -16.96 21.93
C PRO A 160 6.45 -17.21 22.91
N ALA A 161 6.62 -16.28 23.85
CA ALA A 161 7.58 -16.42 24.94
C ALA A 161 7.48 -17.87 25.46
N PRO A 162 8.60 -18.56 25.76
CA PRO A 162 8.52 -19.93 26.25
C PRO A 162 7.69 -19.94 27.53
N GLY A 163 6.42 -20.31 27.36
CA GLY A 163 5.44 -20.39 28.42
C GLY A 163 5.89 -21.53 29.32
N THR A 164 6.34 -21.16 30.51
CA THR A 164 6.44 -22.02 31.68
C THR A 164 5.16 -22.86 31.78
N GLY A 165 5.25 -24.17 31.52
CA GLY A 165 4.07 -25.02 31.53
C GLY A 165 4.38 -26.51 31.40
N GLY A 166 4.53 -27.16 32.55
CA GLY A 166 4.05 -28.53 32.73
C GLY A 166 5.08 -29.65 32.56
N THR A 167 5.79 -29.93 33.66
CA THR A 167 6.35 -31.25 33.97
C THR A 167 5.37 -32.37 33.59
N TYR A 168 5.69 -33.13 32.56
CA TYR A 168 5.06 -34.43 32.32
C TYR A 168 5.55 -35.40 33.41
N GLY A 169 4.64 -35.75 34.33
CA GLY A 169 4.83 -36.86 35.24
C GLY A 169 4.92 -38.17 34.46
N GLN A 170 6.01 -38.90 34.66
CA GLN A 170 6.10 -40.31 34.28
C GLN A 170 5.27 -41.14 35.25
N PRO A 171 4.42 -42.08 34.79
CA PRO A 171 3.98 -43.16 35.65
C PRO A 171 5.06 -44.24 35.72
N LEU A 172 5.61 -44.46 36.93
CA LEU A 172 6.35 -45.68 37.25
C LEU A 172 5.35 -46.83 37.47
N GLY A 173 5.35 -47.79 36.56
CA GLY A 173 4.86 -49.14 36.78
C GLY A 173 5.52 -50.01 35.71
N GLY A 174 6.20 -51.11 35.97
CA GLY A 174 6.42 -51.92 37.15
C GLY A 174 6.83 -53.28 36.60
N ARG A 175 7.88 -53.91 37.13
CA ARG A 175 8.04 -55.37 37.04
C ARG A 175 9.06 -55.86 38.07
N THR A 176 8.50 -56.51 39.08
CA THR A 176 9.15 -57.36 40.06
C THR A 176 9.61 -58.69 39.44
N GLU A 177 10.64 -59.24 40.08
CA GLU A 177 11.05 -60.66 40.18
C GLU A 177 12.01 -61.25 39.14
N ARG A 178 13.25 -61.46 39.59
CA ARG A 178 14.06 -62.62 39.23
C ARG A 178 14.57 -63.27 40.51
N GLY A 179 14.04 -64.45 40.80
CA GLY A 179 14.61 -65.39 41.77
C GLY A 179 15.97 -65.89 41.29
N THR A 180 16.82 -66.24 42.25
CA THR A 180 18.07 -67.01 42.07
C THR A 180 18.18 -67.93 43.30
N PRO A 181 18.78 -69.13 43.15
CA PRO A 181 18.32 -70.40 43.72
C PRO A 181 18.76 -70.68 45.16
#